data_AF-A0A355EZD6-F1
#
_entry.id   AF-A0A355EZD6-F1
#
_cell.length_a   1.000
_cell.length_b   1.000
_cell.length_c   1.000
_cell.angle_alpha   90.00
_cell.angle_beta   90.00
_cell.angle_gamma   90.00
#
_symmetry.space_group_name_H-M   'P 1'
#
loop_
_entity.id
_entity.type
_entity.pdbx_description
1 polymer ?
#
loop_
_entity_poly.entity_id
_entity_poly.type
_entity_poly.pdbx_seq_one_letter_code
_entity_poly.pdbx_strand_id
1 'polypeptide(L)'
;GDSILSLQVISRLKSRDVLVTPRQILKHPTIAELAPVAGAAPKVQAEQGALTGPVPLAPIQRHFFAEVTLDVHHFNQALLFATDEELAPA
;
A
#
# COMPACT_ATOMS: atom_id res chain seq x y z
N GLY A 1 10.58 12.41 7.46
CA GLY A 1 9.89 11.13 7.16
C GLY A 1 10.60 10.46 6.00
N ASP A 2 10.39 9.16 5.83
CA ASP A 2 10.91 8.39 4.70
C ASP A 2 9.80 8.11 3.66
N SER A 3 10.12 7.28 2.67
CA SER A 3 9.17 6.87 1.62
C SER A 3 7.98 6.08 2.17
N ILE A 4 8.15 5.27 3.22
CA ILE A 4 7.08 4.48 3.82
C ILE A 4 6.11 5.39 4.56
N LEU A 5 6.61 6.30 5.40
CA LEU A 5 5.78 7.28 6.10
C LEU A 5 5.04 8.19 5.11
N SER A 6 5.70 8.57 4.02
CA SER A 6 5.06 9.35 2.95
C SER A 6 3.87 8.60 2.32
N LEU A 7 4.02 7.31 2.04
CA LEU A 7 2.93 6.46 1.53
C LEU A 7 1.80 6.28 2.55
N GLN A 8 2.13 6.13 3.84
CA GLN A 8 1.13 6.07 4.90
C GLN A 8 0.31 7.36 5.01
N VAL A 9 0.96 8.53 4.90
CA VAL A 9 0.28 9.83 4.87
C VAL A 9 -0.66 9.92 3.67
N ILE A 10 -0.18 9.57 2.47
CA ILE A 10 -0.98 9.56 1.24
C ILE A 10 -2.21 8.66 1.39
N SER A 11 -2.03 7.46 1.92
CA SER A 11 -3.12 6.49 2.14
C SER A 11 -4.20 7.06 3.07
N ARG A 12 -3.79 7.69 4.18
CA ARG A 12 -4.70 8.33 5.15
C ARG A 12 -5.39 9.59 4.62
N LEU A 13 -4.75 10.34 3.73
CA LEU A 13 -5.36 11.48 3.07
C LEU A 13 -6.40 11.01 2.05
N LYS A 14 -6.08 9.97 1.26
CA LYS A 14 -6.98 9.41 0.26
C LYS A 14 -8.26 8.86 0.87
N SER A 15 -8.21 8.26 2.06
CA SER A 15 -9.41 7.80 2.78
C SER A 15 -10.29 8.94 3.30
N ARG A 16 -9.80 10.18 3.24
CA ARG A 16 -10.52 11.42 3.57
C ARG A 16 -10.77 12.28 2.33
N ASP A 17 -10.82 11.66 1.15
CA ASP A 17 -11.05 12.30 -0.13
C ASP A 17 -10.00 13.37 -0.54
N VAL A 18 -8.80 13.34 0.05
CA VAL A 18 -7.69 14.24 -0.30
C VAL A 18 -6.62 13.48 -1.08
N LEU A 19 -6.28 13.99 -2.26
CA LEU A 19 -5.25 13.41 -3.12
C LEU A 19 -3.94 14.19 -3.02
N VAL A 20 -2.88 13.48 -2.66
CA VAL A 20 -1.50 13.96 -2.72
C VAL A 20 -0.64 12.86 -3.33
N THR A 21 0.29 13.25 -4.20
CA THR A 21 1.26 12.32 -4.82
C THR A 21 2.57 12.28 -4.01
N PRO A 22 3.35 11.19 -4.09
CA PRO A 22 4.67 11.13 -3.45
C PRO A 22 5.59 12.28 -3.88
N ARG A 23 5.51 12.67 -5.17
CA ARG A 23 6.27 13.78 -5.71
C ARG A 23 5.88 15.12 -5.06
N GLN A 24 4.60 15.34 -4.77
CA GLN A 24 4.14 16.55 -4.08
C GLN A 24 4.63 16.59 -2.63
N ILE A 25 4.58 15.48 -1.89
CA ILE A 25 5.15 15.42 -0.53
C ILE A 25 6.64 15.78 -0.52
N LEU A 26 7.40 15.27 -1.48
CA LEU A 26 8.83 15.55 -1.58
C LEU A 26 9.13 17.00 -2.00
N LYS A 27 8.27 17.61 -2.83
CA LYS A 27 8.46 18.98 -3.32
C LYS A 27 7.94 20.06 -2.37
N HIS A 28 6.99 19.71 -1.51
CA HIS A 28 6.28 20.63 -0.61
C HIS A 28 6.38 20.08 0.82
N PRO A 29 7.55 20.18 1.47
CA PRO A 29 7.85 19.51 2.73
C PRO A 29 7.07 20.04 3.94
N THR A 30 6.36 21.17 3.81
CA THR A 30 5.53 21.73 4.87
C THR A 30 4.05 21.59 4.55
N ILE A 31 3.20 21.51 5.58
CA ILE A 31 1.74 21.46 5.41
C ILE A 31 1.25 22.70 4.66
N ALA A 32 1.82 23.88 4.95
CA ALA A 32 1.46 25.14 4.31
C ALA A 32 1.76 25.13 2.79
N GLU A 33 2.84 24.48 2.37
CA GLU A 33 3.18 24.33 0.95
C GLU A 33 2.42 23.20 0.26
N LEU A 34 2.05 22.15 1.02
CA LEU A 34 1.36 20.97 0.48
C LEU A 34 -0.14 21.21 0.29
N ALA A 35 -0.78 21.94 1.20
CA ALA A 35 -2.22 22.18 1.17
C ALA A 35 -2.72 22.83 -0.14
N PRO A 36 -2.05 23.84 -0.73
CA PRO A 36 -2.47 24.46 -1.99
C PRO A 36 -2.41 23.53 -3.20
N VAL A 37 -1.57 22.49 -3.16
CA VAL A 37 -1.38 21.55 -4.28
C VAL A 37 -2.12 20.22 -4.09
N ALA A 38 -2.76 20.02 -2.94
CA ALA A 38 -3.59 18.87 -2.67
C ALA A 38 -4.87 18.94 -3.53
N GLY A 39 -5.24 17.82 -4.15
CA GLY A 39 -6.44 17.70 -4.96
C GLY A 39 -7.57 16.99 -4.23
N ALA A 40 -8.76 16.99 -4.83
CA ALA A 40 -9.82 16.04 -4.45
C ALA A 40 -9.46 14.64 -4.97
N ALA A 41 -9.58 13.63 -4.12
CA ALA A 41 -9.42 12.26 -4.57
C ALA A 41 -10.57 11.87 -5.50
N PRO A 42 -10.28 11.20 -6.63
CA PRO A 42 -11.34 10.69 -7.48
C PRO A 42 -12.13 9.65 -6.69
N LYS A 43 -13.45 9.72 -6.80
CA LYS A 43 -14.33 8.65 -6.33
C LYS A 43 -14.11 7.43 -7.23
N VAL A 44 -13.31 6.48 -6.74
CA VAL A 44 -13.12 5.20 -7.41
C VAL A 44 -14.10 4.23 -6.80
N GLN A 45 -15.10 3.83 -7.58
CA GLN A 45 -15.96 2.71 -7.22
C GLN A 45 -15.23 1.43 -7.61
N ALA A 46 -14.48 0.88 -6.66
CA ALA A 46 -13.82 -0.41 -6.83
C ALA A 46 -14.85 -1.54 -6.64
N GLU A 47 -14.70 -2.64 -7.36
CA GLU A 47 -15.47 -3.86 -7.08
C GLU A 47 -15.25 -4.28 -5.63
N GLN A 48 -16.34 -4.55 -4.91
CA GLN A 48 -16.32 -4.93 -3.49
C GLN A 48 -16.76 -6.38 -3.28
N GLY A 49 -17.26 -7.04 -4.33
CA GLY A 49 -17.63 -8.45 -4.33
C GLY A 49 -16.43 -9.38 -4.46
N ALA A 50 -16.69 -10.68 -4.36
CA ALA A 50 -15.68 -11.70 -4.54
C ALA A 50 -15.15 -11.68 -5.99
N LEU A 51 -13.84 -11.43 -6.14
CA LEU A 51 -13.18 -11.52 -7.43
C LEU A 51 -12.81 -12.98 -7.73
N THR A 52 -13.21 -13.48 -8.89
CA THR A 52 -12.92 -14.86 -9.33
C THR A 52 -12.44 -14.89 -10.77
N GLY A 53 -11.66 -15.90 -11.12
CA GLY A 53 -11.16 -16.12 -12.48
C GLY A 53 -9.66 -15.85 -12.63
N PRO A 54 -9.10 -16.12 -13.82
CA PRO A 54 -7.68 -15.96 -14.07
C PRO A 54 -7.30 -14.47 -14.10
N VAL A 55 -6.15 -14.15 -13.50
CA VAL A 55 -5.52 -12.82 -13.58
C VAL A 55 -4.12 -12.96 -14.15
N PRO A 56 -3.68 -12.04 -15.03
CA PRO A 56 -2.33 -12.07 -15.55
C PRO A 56 -1.33 -11.79 -14.43
N LEU A 57 -0.18 -12.48 -14.47
CA LEU A 57 0.91 -12.21 -13.54
C LEU A 57 1.38 -10.75 -13.64
N ALA A 58 1.49 -10.09 -12.50
CA ALA A 58 2.13 -8.78 -12.37
C ALA A 58 3.64 -8.88 -12.69
N PRO A 59 4.31 -7.78 -13.05
CA PRO A 59 5.74 -7.81 -13.42
C PRO A 59 6.63 -8.48 -12.37
N ILE A 60 6.43 -8.18 -11.09
CA ILE A 60 7.21 -8.79 -10.00
C ILE A 60 6.94 -10.30 -9.86
N GLN A 61 5.71 -10.75 -10.13
CA GLN A 61 5.38 -12.18 -10.12
C GLN A 61 6.03 -12.92 -11.29
N ARG A 62 6.04 -12.32 -12.49
CA ARG A 62 6.76 -12.89 -13.65
C ARG A 62 8.25 -13.07 -13.36
N HIS A 63 8.87 -12.05 -12.78
CA HIS A 63 10.27 -12.10 -12.36
C HIS A 63 10.51 -13.18 -11.30
N PHE A 64 9.67 -13.24 -10.27
CA PHE A 64 9.74 -14.27 -9.23
C PHE A 64 9.71 -15.68 -9.84
N PHE A 65 8.74 -15.99 -10.69
CA PHE A 65 8.62 -17.32 -11.31
C PHE A 65 9.68 -17.60 -12.38
N ALA A 66 10.38 -16.59 -12.88
CA ALA A 66 11.50 -16.76 -13.79
C ALA A 66 12.80 -17.12 -13.05
N GLU A 67 13.01 -16.60 -11.84
CA GLU A 67 14.27 -16.73 -11.10
C GLU A 67 14.22 -17.78 -9.99
N VAL A 68 13.11 -17.84 -9.24
CA VAL A 68 12.95 -18.79 -8.14
C VAL A 68 12.37 -20.09 -8.70
N THR A 69 13.20 -21.13 -8.76
CA THR A 69 12.86 -22.42 -9.39
C THR A 69 12.88 -23.61 -8.43
N LEU A 70 13.52 -23.48 -7.26
CA LEU A 70 13.55 -24.47 -6.20
C LEU A 70 12.75 -23.98 -5.00
N ASP A 71 12.03 -24.90 -4.35
CA ASP A 71 11.21 -24.63 -3.17
C ASP A 71 10.37 -23.35 -3.28
N VAL A 72 9.76 -23.14 -4.44
CA VAL A 72 8.95 -21.93 -4.76
C VAL A 72 7.84 -21.64 -3.76
N HIS A 73 7.43 -22.65 -3.00
CA HIS A 73 6.42 -22.59 -1.95
C HIS A 73 6.97 -22.03 -0.61
N HIS A 74 8.28 -21.80 -0.50
CA HIS A 74 8.97 -21.31 0.71
C HIS A 74 9.47 -19.86 0.58
N PHE A 75 8.80 -19.02 -0.21
CA PHE A 75 9.06 -17.58 -0.28
C PHE A 75 8.11 -16.80 0.65
N ASN A 76 8.30 -16.97 1.96
CA ASN A 76 7.34 -16.55 2.99
C ASN A 76 7.79 -15.25 3.70
N GLN A 77 6.83 -14.46 4.14
CA GLN A 77 7.04 -13.37 5.10
C GLN A 77 6.41 -13.76 6.44
N ALA A 78 7.19 -13.76 7.52
CA ALA A 78 6.73 -14.09 8.86
C ALA A 78 6.98 -12.91 9.80
N LEU A 79 6.01 -12.63 10.67
CA LEU A 79 6.05 -11.58 11.68
C LEU A 79 5.55 -12.16 13.00
N LEU A 80 6.22 -11.83 14.10
CA LEU A 80 5.77 -12.16 15.45
C LEU A 80 5.53 -10.84 16.18
N PHE A 81 4.32 -10.69 16.72
CA PHE A 81 3.94 -9.54 17.54
C PHE A 81 3.75 -9.99 18.98
N ALA A 82 4.17 -9.13 19.91
CA ALA A 82 3.89 -9.29 21.32
C ALA A 82 2.82 -8.28 21.74
N THR A 83 1.92 -8.70 22.61
CA THR A 83 0.90 -7.85 23.23
C THR A 83 1.03 -7.93 24.74
N ASP A 84 0.75 -6.81 25.41
CA ASP A 84 0.75 -6.77 26.88
C ASP A 84 -0.48 -7.48 27.46
N GLU A 85 -1.57 -7.53 26.70
CA GLU A 85 -2.81 -8.22 27.06
C GLU A 85 -2.90 -9.59 26.38
N GLU A 86 -3.51 -10.56 27.08
CA GLU A 86 -3.83 -11.87 26.52
C GLU A 86 -4.93 -11.72 25.46
N LEU A 87 -4.61 -12.12 24.23
CA LEU A 87 -5.56 -12.10 23.13
C LEU A 87 -6.36 -13.41 23.11
N ALA A 88 -7.69 -13.30 23.09
CA ALA A 88 -8.53 -14.44 22.74
C ALA A 88 -8.25 -14.86 21.29
N PRO A 89 -8.16 -16.17 20.98
CA PRO A 89 -8.08 -16.62 19.60
C PRO A 89 -9.32 -16.18 18.83
N ALA A 90 -9.11 -15.78 17.56
CA ALA A 90 -10.16 -15.38 16.64
C ALA A 90 -11.05 -16.55 16.20
#